data_AF-A0A1V1RHS3-F1
#
_entry.id   AF-A0A1V1RHS3-F1
#
_cell.length_a   1.000
_cell.length_b   1.000
_cell.length_c   1.000
_cell.angle_alpha   90.00
_cell.angle_beta   90.00
_cell.angle_gamma   90.00
#
_symmetry.space_group_name_H-M   'P 1'
#
loop_
_entity.id
_entity.type
_entity.pdbx_description
1 polymer ?
#
loop_
_entity_poly.entity_id
_entity_poly.type
_entity_poly.pdbx_seq_one_letter_code
_entity_poly.pdbx_strand_id
1 'polypeptide(L)'
;MRRSRPPKKHKTVFAAVDGKAPEYFECPACGFLSGDPAFASPDTPCPLCGAAQTERRIWPADRIRRLDARIRRYQADGESEVVVILAMTLLETILEDLLDRMLAAHGADLKVRRMVMDTQRAIGIRLGKLFPALAGEEFEDAASELGYADFPKRWRRLREARNAFIHDSPFTGPQEHLDQRAADEAMSLLDQAYRLFVLMNNRFVADGMHGE
;
A
#
# COMPACT_ATOMS: atom_id res chain seq x y z
N MET A 1 -33.11 5.53 4.32
CA MET A 1 -31.93 6.19 3.71
C MET A 1 -31.46 7.31 4.63
N ARG A 2 -30.50 7.05 5.52
CA ARG A 2 -29.83 8.12 6.28
C ARG A 2 -28.92 8.86 5.32
N ARG A 3 -29.06 10.19 5.24
CA ARG A 3 -28.17 11.03 4.45
C ARG A 3 -26.77 10.93 5.06
N SER A 4 -25.86 10.29 4.35
CA SER A 4 -24.44 10.26 4.71
C SER A 4 -23.96 11.70 4.84
N ARG A 5 -23.34 12.01 5.98
CA ARG A 5 -22.73 13.32 6.21
C ARG A 5 -21.63 13.50 5.15
N PRO A 6 -21.52 14.67 4.49
CA PRO A 6 -20.47 14.86 3.50
C PRO A 6 -19.11 14.60 4.16
N PRO A 7 -18.19 13.88 3.47
CA PRO A 7 -16.89 13.54 4.04
C PRO A 7 -16.19 14.83 4.44
N LYS A 8 -15.67 14.87 5.67
CA LYS A 8 -14.82 15.98 6.10
C LYS A 8 -13.57 15.94 5.22
N LYS A 9 -13.31 17.01 4.46
CA LYS A 9 -12.06 17.18 3.73
C LYS A 9 -10.91 17.23 4.72
N HIS A 10 -10.28 16.09 4.97
CA HIS A 10 -9.07 16.02 5.76
C HIS A 10 -7.87 16.05 4.80
N LYS A 11 -6.76 16.65 5.23
CA LYS A 11 -5.52 16.67 4.45
C LYS A 11 -4.60 15.59 4.97
N THR A 12 -4.27 14.62 4.11
CA THR A 12 -3.21 13.64 4.41
C THR A 12 -1.87 14.37 4.53
N VAL A 13 -1.20 14.19 5.66
CA VAL A 13 0.19 14.64 5.85
C VAL A 13 1.09 13.46 5.54
N PHE A 14 2.03 13.63 4.60
CA PHE A 14 2.99 12.59 4.26
C PHE A 14 4.21 12.64 5.17
N ALA A 15 4.81 11.47 5.43
CA ALA A 15 6.08 11.38 6.11
C ALA A 15 7.18 12.08 5.30
N ALA A 16 8.25 12.48 5.98
CA ALA A 16 9.41 13.09 5.34
C ALA A 16 10.06 12.13 4.32
N VAL A 17 10.65 12.69 3.26
CA VAL A 17 11.43 11.93 2.26
C VAL A 17 12.90 12.03 2.63
N ASP A 18 13.39 11.04 3.37
CA ASP A 18 14.77 10.99 3.87
C ASP A 18 15.57 9.78 3.33
N GLY A 19 15.04 9.12 2.29
CA GLY A 19 15.66 7.94 1.69
C GLY A 19 15.49 6.67 2.50
N LYS A 20 14.62 6.65 3.52
CA LYS A 20 14.26 5.46 4.30
C LYS A 20 12.79 5.11 4.11
N ALA A 21 12.40 3.93 4.60
CA ALA A 21 11.00 3.57 4.75
C ALA A 21 10.28 4.65 5.57
N PRO A 22 9.18 5.24 5.05
CA PRO A 22 8.46 6.28 5.76
C PRO A 22 7.76 5.74 7.00
N GLU A 23 7.58 6.58 8.01
CA GLU A 23 6.82 6.27 9.21
C GLU A 23 5.51 7.06 9.23
N TYR A 24 4.40 6.36 9.42
CA TYR A 24 3.07 6.93 9.60
C TYR A 24 2.48 6.47 10.93
N PHE A 25 1.76 7.36 11.58
CA PHE A 25 1.02 7.09 12.81
C PHE A 25 -0.43 6.79 12.46
N GLU A 26 -0.91 5.65 12.93
CA GLU A 26 -2.26 5.15 12.69
C GLU A 26 -3.20 5.48 13.84
N CYS A 27 -4.37 6.01 13.50
CA CYS A 27 -5.48 6.13 14.43
C CYS A 27 -6.11 4.76 14.70
N PRO A 28 -6.00 4.19 15.91
CA PRO A 28 -6.65 2.90 16.23
C PRO A 28 -8.19 2.93 16.17
N ALA A 29 -8.84 4.11 16.19
CA ALA A 29 -10.30 4.21 16.10
C ALA A 29 -10.83 4.02 14.68
N CYS A 30 -10.16 4.63 13.70
CA CYS A 30 -10.67 4.68 12.32
C CYS A 30 -9.62 4.30 11.27
N GLY A 31 -8.40 3.92 11.66
CA GLY A 31 -7.33 3.55 10.72
C GLY A 31 -6.69 4.71 9.96
N PHE A 32 -7.03 5.99 10.26
CA PHE A 32 -6.42 7.15 9.61
C PHE A 32 -4.89 7.17 9.79
N LEU A 33 -4.14 7.36 8.71
CA LEU A 33 -2.68 7.42 8.67
C LEU A 33 -2.20 8.86 8.46
N SER A 34 -1.24 9.29 9.27
CA SER A 34 -0.56 10.59 9.14
C SER A 34 0.94 10.46 9.35
N GLY A 35 1.72 11.15 8.51
CA GLY A 35 3.16 11.31 8.69
C GLY A 35 3.54 12.52 9.55
N ASP A 36 2.57 13.21 10.14
CA ASP A 36 2.83 14.30 11.10
C ASP A 36 3.38 13.74 12.43
N PRO A 37 4.62 14.07 12.83
CA PRO A 37 5.18 13.63 14.11
C PRO A 37 4.34 14.06 15.32
N ALA A 38 3.61 15.18 15.24
CA ALA A 38 2.71 15.59 16.32
C ALA A 38 1.55 14.60 16.51
N PHE A 39 1.17 13.88 15.45
CA PHE A 39 0.12 12.86 15.51
C PHE A 39 0.55 11.59 16.26
N ALA A 40 1.85 11.40 16.50
CA ALA A 40 2.36 10.34 17.36
C ALA A 40 1.91 10.51 18.82
N SER A 41 1.67 11.75 19.25
CA SER A 41 1.24 12.05 20.61
C SER A 41 -0.20 11.56 20.86
N PRO A 42 -0.47 10.88 22.00
CA PRO A 42 -1.82 10.46 22.37
C PRO A 42 -2.76 11.66 22.60
N ASP A 43 -2.20 12.83 22.94
CA ASP A 43 -2.94 14.07 23.18
C ASP A 43 -3.40 14.74 21.88
N THR A 44 -2.83 14.38 20.73
CA THR A 44 -3.24 14.91 19.43
C THR A 44 -4.47 14.15 18.93
N PRO A 45 -5.66 14.78 18.87
CA PRO A 45 -6.88 14.11 18.43
C PRO A 45 -6.77 13.73 16.95
N CYS A 46 -7.43 12.62 16.57
CA CYS A 46 -7.52 12.23 15.17
C CYS A 46 -8.20 13.34 14.35
N PRO A 47 -7.58 13.85 13.26
CA PRO A 47 -8.18 14.90 12.46
C PRO A 47 -9.46 14.44 11.74
N LEU A 48 -9.62 13.12 11.58
CA LEU A 48 -10.81 12.53 10.97
C LEU A 48 -11.94 12.29 12.00
N CYS A 49 -11.71 11.41 12.97
CA CYS A 49 -12.75 10.96 13.91
C CYS A 49 -12.77 11.72 15.25
N GLY A 50 -11.76 12.54 15.54
CA GLY A 50 -11.65 13.29 16.80
C GLY A 50 -11.15 12.48 18.01
N ALA A 51 -10.91 11.17 17.87
CA ALA A 51 -10.49 10.34 18.99
C ALA A 51 -9.07 10.71 19.49
N ALA A 52 -8.98 11.07 20.77
CA ALA A 52 -7.76 11.04 21.56
C ALA A 52 -7.56 9.61 22.07
N GLN A 53 -6.41 9.01 21.83
CA GLN A 53 -6.15 7.60 22.13
C GLN A 53 -4.75 7.42 22.69
N THR A 54 -4.59 6.48 23.61
CA THR A 54 -3.38 6.31 24.43
C THR A 54 -2.17 5.78 23.68
N GLU A 55 -2.36 5.05 22.58
CA GLU A 55 -1.24 4.52 21.79
C GLU A 55 -1.58 4.45 20.29
N ARG A 56 -0.75 5.09 19.47
CA ARG A 56 -0.85 5.05 18.00
C ARG A 56 0.06 3.93 17.48
N ARG A 57 -0.43 3.16 16.51
CA ARG A 57 0.41 2.16 15.83
C ARG A 57 1.26 2.84 14.76
N ILE A 58 2.45 2.29 14.51
CA ILE A 58 3.31 2.74 13.41
C ILE A 58 3.04 1.87 12.19
N TRP A 59 2.79 2.52 11.06
CA TRP A 59 2.69 1.91 9.75
C TRP A 59 3.78 2.45 8.80
N PRO A 60 4.39 1.60 7.97
CA PRO A 60 4.27 0.14 7.98
C PRO A 60 4.97 -0.47 9.22
N ALA A 61 4.63 -1.71 9.54
CA ALA A 61 5.21 -2.40 10.69
C ALA A 61 6.76 -2.45 10.62
N ASP A 62 7.43 -2.46 11.77
CA ASP A 62 8.90 -2.40 11.83
C ASP A 62 9.61 -3.47 10.97
N ARG A 63 9.06 -4.69 10.93
CA ARG A 63 9.59 -5.76 10.07
C ARG A 63 9.63 -5.38 8.58
N ILE A 64 8.65 -4.62 8.11
CA ILE A 64 8.52 -4.16 6.73
C ILE A 64 9.52 -3.04 6.48
N ARG A 65 9.69 -2.10 7.43
CA ARG A 65 10.70 -1.04 7.34
C ARG A 65 12.13 -1.60 7.31
N ARG A 66 12.41 -2.65 8.09
CA ARG A 66 13.71 -3.36 8.03
C ARG A 66 13.91 -4.13 6.73
N LEU A 67 12.84 -4.57 6.06
CA LEU A 67 12.94 -5.17 4.73
C LEU A 67 13.26 -4.09 3.68
N ASP A 68 12.54 -2.97 3.68
CA ASP A 68 12.84 -1.81 2.82
C ASP A 68 14.30 -1.36 3.01
N ALA A 69 14.77 -1.19 4.25
CA ALA A 69 16.16 -0.81 4.51
C ALA A 69 17.18 -1.81 3.94
N ARG A 70 16.84 -3.12 3.90
CA ARG A 70 17.68 -4.13 3.24
C ARG A 70 17.68 -3.98 1.73
N ILE A 71 16.52 -3.75 1.12
CA ILE A 71 16.38 -3.51 -0.32
C ILE A 71 17.21 -2.31 -0.74
N ARG A 72 17.16 -1.22 0.02
CA ARG A 72 17.98 -0.01 -0.25
C ARG A 72 19.48 -0.26 -0.16
N ARG A 73 19.93 -1.18 0.71
CA ARG A 73 21.34 -1.61 0.74
C ARG A 73 21.71 -2.40 -0.51
N TYR A 74 20.90 -3.38 -0.92
CA TYR A 74 21.12 -4.10 -2.18
C TYR A 74 21.17 -3.15 -3.39
N GLN A 75 20.33 -2.12 -3.41
CA GLN A 75 20.38 -1.07 -4.43
C GLN A 75 21.72 -0.33 -4.43
N ALA A 76 22.22 0.05 -3.25
CA ALA A 76 23.52 0.71 -3.12
C ALA A 76 24.69 -0.20 -3.53
N ASP A 77 24.55 -1.50 -3.35
CA ASP A 77 25.54 -2.52 -3.70
C ASP A 77 25.47 -2.92 -5.20
N GLY A 78 24.50 -2.42 -5.97
CA GLY A 78 24.33 -2.72 -7.40
C GLY A 78 23.63 -4.05 -7.71
N GLU A 79 23.00 -4.67 -6.72
CA GLU A 79 22.35 -5.99 -6.79
C GLU A 79 20.96 -5.89 -7.45
N SER A 80 20.93 -5.55 -8.74
CA SER A 80 19.71 -5.15 -9.46
C SER A 80 18.59 -6.20 -9.45
N GLU A 81 18.92 -7.47 -9.70
CA GLU A 81 17.95 -8.57 -9.69
C GLU A 81 17.31 -8.77 -8.32
N VAL A 82 18.12 -8.72 -7.25
CA VAL A 82 17.66 -8.84 -5.87
C VAL A 82 16.73 -7.67 -5.51
N VAL A 83 17.07 -6.45 -5.91
CA VAL A 83 16.23 -5.28 -5.68
C VAL A 83 14.87 -5.45 -6.33
N VAL A 84 14.81 -5.78 -7.62
CA VAL A 84 13.54 -5.91 -8.33
C VAL A 84 12.65 -6.98 -7.68
N ILE A 85 13.22 -8.15 -7.36
CA ILE A 85 12.48 -9.23 -6.71
C ILE A 85 11.90 -8.76 -5.37
N LEU A 86 12.76 -8.25 -4.49
CA LEU A 86 12.35 -7.89 -3.13
C LEU A 86 11.43 -6.68 -3.09
N ALA A 87 11.66 -5.67 -3.94
CA ALA A 87 10.81 -4.48 -4.03
C ALA A 87 9.41 -4.86 -4.52
N MET A 88 9.30 -5.72 -5.53
CA MET A 88 7.98 -6.18 -6.01
C MET A 88 7.26 -7.02 -4.96
N THR A 89 7.95 -7.92 -4.27
CA THR A 89 7.35 -8.66 -3.14
C THR A 89 6.90 -7.72 -2.02
N LEU A 90 7.67 -6.67 -1.72
CA LEU A 90 7.30 -5.66 -0.74
C LEU A 90 6.05 -4.88 -1.15
N LEU A 91 5.95 -4.44 -2.42
CA LEU A 91 4.74 -3.79 -2.96
C LEU A 91 3.51 -4.68 -2.82
N GLU A 92 3.65 -5.96 -3.16
CA GLU A 92 2.57 -6.95 -3.04
C GLU A 92 2.15 -7.14 -1.57
N THR A 93 3.11 -7.13 -0.63
CA THR A 93 2.84 -7.19 0.81
C THR A 93 2.09 -5.95 1.32
N ILE A 94 2.44 -4.76 0.83
CA ILE A 94 1.73 -3.52 1.20
C ILE A 94 0.30 -3.55 0.63
N LEU A 95 0.08 -4.13 -0.57
CA LEU A 95 -1.27 -4.34 -1.13
C LEU A 95 -2.11 -5.30 -0.31
N GLU A 96 -1.51 -6.40 0.14
CA GLU A 96 -2.19 -7.32 1.03
C GLU A 96 -2.64 -6.64 2.32
N ASP A 97 -1.78 -5.82 2.94
CA ASP A 97 -2.11 -5.07 4.15
C ASP A 97 -3.26 -4.09 3.92
N LEU A 98 -3.25 -3.33 2.80
CA LEU A 98 -4.34 -2.43 2.44
C LEU A 98 -5.67 -3.18 2.28
N LEU A 99 -5.68 -4.31 1.58
CA LEU A 99 -6.89 -5.09 1.34
C LEU A 99 -7.43 -5.71 2.64
N ASP A 100 -6.55 -6.21 3.52
CA ASP A 100 -6.95 -6.72 4.85
C ASP A 100 -7.56 -5.61 5.72
N ARG A 101 -7.01 -4.40 5.64
CA ARG A 101 -7.54 -3.19 6.32
C ARG A 101 -8.90 -2.79 5.76
N MET A 102 -9.08 -2.79 4.44
CA MET A 102 -10.38 -2.52 3.82
C MET A 102 -11.43 -3.55 4.23
N LEU A 103 -11.10 -4.84 4.20
CA LEU A 103 -12.00 -5.90 4.67
C LEU A 103 -12.40 -5.69 6.14
N ALA A 104 -11.44 -5.32 7.01
CA ALA A 104 -11.71 -5.03 8.41
C ALA A 104 -12.64 -3.82 8.58
N ALA A 105 -12.45 -2.76 7.79
CA ALA A 105 -13.33 -1.59 7.78
C ALA A 105 -14.75 -1.91 7.30
N HIS A 106 -14.91 -2.91 6.42
CA HIS A 106 -16.20 -3.49 6.03
C HIS A 106 -16.79 -4.46 7.08
N GLY A 107 -16.20 -4.55 8.27
CA GLY A 107 -16.70 -5.39 9.37
C GLY A 107 -16.41 -6.88 9.21
N ALA A 108 -15.56 -7.29 8.26
CA ALA A 108 -15.22 -8.69 8.10
C ALA A 108 -14.37 -9.19 9.28
N ASP A 109 -14.79 -10.29 9.89
CA ASP A 109 -14.04 -10.91 10.98
C ASP A 109 -12.69 -11.48 10.52
N LEU A 110 -11.79 -11.77 11.47
CA LEU A 110 -10.45 -12.27 11.17
C LEU A 110 -10.45 -13.60 10.38
N LYS A 111 -11.43 -14.48 10.58
CA LYS A 111 -11.49 -15.78 9.91
C LYS A 111 -11.88 -15.59 8.44
N VAL A 112 -12.87 -14.75 8.16
CA VAL A 112 -13.30 -14.40 6.81
C VAL A 112 -12.16 -13.73 6.05
N ARG A 113 -11.48 -12.76 6.68
CA ARG A 113 -10.35 -12.05 6.07
C ARG A 113 -9.24 -13.01 5.65
N ARG A 114 -8.80 -13.89 6.55
CA ARG A 114 -7.80 -14.92 6.25
C ARG A 114 -8.23 -15.80 5.07
N MET A 115 -9.47 -16.30 5.09
CA MET A 115 -10.00 -17.14 4.02
C MET A 115 -9.98 -16.44 2.66
N VAL A 116 -10.42 -15.17 2.60
CA VAL A 116 -10.42 -14.37 1.37
C VAL A 116 -8.99 -14.16 0.87
N MET A 117 -8.07 -13.76 1.75
CA MET A 117 -6.67 -13.49 1.39
C MET A 117 -5.92 -14.75 0.92
N ASP A 118 -6.24 -15.91 1.50
CA ASP A 118 -5.65 -17.21 1.14
C ASP A 118 -6.17 -17.77 -0.19
N THR A 119 -7.44 -17.47 -0.53
CA THR A 119 -8.10 -17.96 -1.75
C THR A 119 -7.67 -17.14 -2.97
N GLN A 120 -7.51 -15.83 -2.80
CA GLN A 120 -7.18 -14.90 -3.90
C GLN A 120 -5.68 -14.65 -3.98
N ARG A 121 -4.86 -15.68 -4.24
CA ARG A 121 -3.39 -15.57 -4.19
C ARG A 121 -2.78 -14.70 -5.30
N ALA A 122 -3.40 -14.67 -6.47
CA ALA A 122 -2.87 -13.91 -7.59
C ALA A 122 -3.17 -12.41 -7.45
N ILE A 123 -2.12 -11.58 -7.47
CA ILE A 123 -2.23 -10.12 -7.37
C ILE A 123 -3.15 -9.53 -8.45
N GLY A 124 -3.14 -10.09 -9.66
CA GLY A 124 -4.07 -9.68 -10.72
C GLY A 124 -5.53 -9.86 -10.35
N ILE A 125 -5.87 -10.93 -9.62
CA ILE A 125 -7.25 -11.16 -9.16
C ILE A 125 -7.60 -10.23 -8.00
N ARG A 126 -6.65 -9.97 -7.10
CA ARG A 126 -6.87 -9.02 -6.00
C ARG A 126 -7.16 -7.61 -6.52
N LEU A 127 -6.38 -7.13 -7.49
CA LEU A 127 -6.57 -5.81 -8.10
C LEU A 127 -7.83 -5.75 -8.97
N GLY A 128 -8.11 -6.77 -9.78
CA GLY A 128 -9.23 -6.73 -10.74
C GLY A 128 -10.57 -7.25 -10.22
N LYS A 129 -10.64 -7.76 -8.98
CA LYS A 129 -11.91 -8.27 -8.40
C LYS A 129 -12.10 -7.86 -6.95
N LEU A 130 -11.11 -8.14 -6.09
CA LEU A 130 -11.26 -7.90 -4.66
C LEU A 130 -11.27 -6.40 -4.35
N PHE A 131 -10.32 -5.64 -4.90
CA PHE A 131 -10.26 -4.19 -4.70
C PHE A 131 -11.55 -3.49 -5.17
N PRO A 132 -12.06 -3.69 -6.41
CA PRO A 132 -13.30 -3.06 -6.85
C PRO A 132 -14.51 -3.44 -6.00
N ALA A 133 -14.59 -4.70 -5.54
CA ALA A 133 -15.65 -5.13 -4.65
C ALA A 133 -15.63 -4.40 -3.29
N LEU A 134 -14.47 -3.97 -2.82
CA LEU A 134 -14.31 -3.25 -1.54
C LEU A 134 -14.34 -1.73 -1.70
N ALA A 135 -13.80 -1.19 -2.79
CA ALA A 135 -13.67 0.23 -3.05
C ALA A 135 -14.87 0.82 -3.80
N GLY A 136 -15.59 0.01 -4.58
CA GLY A 136 -16.65 0.46 -5.49
C GLY A 136 -16.13 1.06 -6.81
N GLU A 137 -14.83 0.98 -7.07
CA GLU A 137 -14.16 1.49 -8.28
C GLU A 137 -12.89 0.70 -8.60
N GLU A 138 -12.40 0.79 -9.84
CA GLU A 138 -11.19 0.10 -10.25
C GLU A 138 -9.93 0.71 -9.60
N PHE A 139 -8.91 -0.13 -9.36
CA PHE A 139 -7.66 0.32 -8.73
C PHE A 139 -6.95 1.41 -9.56
N GLU A 140 -6.98 1.27 -10.88
CA GLU A 140 -6.45 2.23 -11.84
C GLU A 140 -7.12 3.60 -11.72
N ASP A 141 -8.45 3.62 -11.60
CA ASP A 141 -9.22 4.85 -11.48
C ASP A 141 -8.91 5.54 -10.15
N ALA A 142 -8.95 4.79 -9.04
CA ALA A 142 -8.59 5.30 -7.72
C ALA A 142 -7.14 5.85 -7.70
N ALA A 143 -6.18 5.15 -8.31
CA ALA A 143 -4.80 5.62 -8.38
C ALA A 143 -4.67 6.90 -9.23
N SER A 144 -5.38 6.97 -10.36
CA SER A 144 -5.41 8.13 -11.24
C SER A 144 -5.95 9.37 -10.52
N GLU A 145 -7.10 9.24 -9.86
CA GLU A 145 -7.71 10.32 -9.07
C GLU A 145 -6.81 10.83 -7.94
N LEU A 146 -6.00 9.94 -7.37
CA LEU A 146 -5.04 10.26 -6.32
C LEU A 146 -3.70 10.83 -6.85
N GLY A 147 -3.57 11.04 -8.16
CA GLY A 147 -2.40 11.62 -8.81
C GLY A 147 -1.30 10.63 -9.22
N TYR A 148 -1.63 9.33 -9.27
CA TYR A 148 -0.71 8.23 -9.58
C TYR A 148 -1.15 7.41 -10.81
N ALA A 149 -1.65 8.08 -11.86
CA ALA A 149 -2.23 7.43 -13.05
C ALA A 149 -1.29 6.39 -13.72
N ASP A 150 0.02 6.65 -13.77
CA ASP A 150 0.98 5.75 -14.40
C ASP A 150 1.43 4.59 -13.50
N PHE A 151 1.16 4.65 -12.20
CA PHE A 151 1.64 3.67 -11.22
C PHE A 151 1.19 2.24 -11.54
N PRO A 152 -0.11 1.95 -11.78
CA PRO A 152 -0.55 0.58 -12.06
C PRO A 152 0.10 -0.03 -13.30
N LYS A 153 0.27 0.77 -14.37
CA LYS A 153 0.89 0.32 -15.62
C LYS A 153 2.37 0.01 -15.43
N ARG A 154 3.11 0.90 -14.75
CA ARG A 154 4.54 0.71 -14.45
C ARG A 154 4.76 -0.51 -13.56
N TRP A 155 3.93 -0.66 -12.53
CA TRP A 155 3.97 -1.81 -11.63
C TRP A 155 3.69 -3.13 -12.37
N ARG A 156 2.63 -3.18 -13.19
CA ARG A 156 2.31 -4.35 -14.01
C ARG A 156 3.49 -4.78 -14.89
N ARG A 157 4.09 -3.83 -15.61
CA ARG A 157 5.25 -4.09 -16.47
C ARG A 157 6.43 -4.68 -15.69
N LEU A 158 6.77 -4.09 -14.54
CA LEU A 158 7.91 -4.57 -13.76
C LEU A 158 7.63 -5.93 -13.10
N ARG A 159 6.38 -6.19 -12.71
CA ARG A 159 5.92 -7.49 -12.22
C ARG A 159 6.02 -8.56 -13.32
N GLU A 160 5.65 -8.23 -14.55
CA GLU A 160 5.79 -9.13 -15.71
C GLU A 160 7.26 -9.45 -15.97
N ALA A 161 8.15 -8.45 -15.94
CA ALA A 161 9.60 -8.64 -16.08
C ALA A 161 10.17 -9.55 -14.98
N ARG A 162 9.83 -9.30 -13.70
CA ARG A 162 10.21 -10.18 -12.59
C ARG A 162 9.71 -11.61 -12.79
N ASN A 163 8.45 -11.78 -13.19
CA ASN A 163 7.88 -13.12 -13.39
C ASN A 163 8.56 -13.85 -14.55
N ALA A 164 8.90 -13.14 -15.64
CA ALA A 164 9.64 -13.70 -16.76
C ALA A 164 11.07 -14.12 -16.37
N PHE A 165 11.70 -13.40 -15.44
CA PHE A 165 13.01 -13.74 -14.87
C PHE A 165 12.96 -14.96 -13.94
N ILE A 166 11.92 -15.08 -13.09
CA ILE A 166 11.83 -16.17 -12.10
C ILE A 166 11.29 -17.48 -12.72
N HIS A 167 10.31 -17.40 -13.61
CA HIS A 167 9.45 -18.53 -13.98
C HIS A 167 9.52 -18.96 -15.45
N ASP A 168 10.39 -18.36 -16.27
CA ASP A 168 10.39 -18.48 -17.74
C ASP A 168 9.00 -18.20 -18.35
N SER A 169 8.80 -16.98 -18.86
CA SER A 169 7.51 -16.61 -19.44
C SER A 169 7.23 -17.41 -20.73
N PRO A 170 6.11 -18.17 -20.81
CA PRO A 170 5.79 -18.95 -22.00
C PRO A 170 5.48 -18.09 -23.24
N PHE A 171 5.24 -16.78 -23.07
CA PHE A 171 4.81 -15.88 -24.15
C PHE A 171 5.89 -14.89 -24.61
N THR A 172 6.80 -14.50 -23.73
CA THR A 172 7.83 -13.49 -24.02
C THR A 172 9.24 -14.06 -24.06
N GLY A 173 9.39 -15.36 -23.78
CA GLY A 173 10.69 -16.00 -23.60
C GLY A 173 11.30 -15.69 -22.22
N PRO A 174 12.42 -16.36 -21.90
CA PRO A 174 13.14 -16.13 -20.66
C PRO A 174 13.72 -14.71 -20.64
N GLN A 175 13.53 -14.01 -19.52
CA GLN A 175 14.28 -12.79 -19.25
C GLN A 175 15.51 -13.18 -18.43
N GLU A 176 16.68 -13.20 -19.04
CA GLU A 176 17.90 -13.68 -18.37
C GLU A 176 18.43 -12.73 -17.29
N HIS A 177 18.12 -11.42 -17.41
CA HIS A 177 18.66 -10.39 -16.52
C HIS A 177 17.65 -9.29 -16.19
N LEU A 178 17.77 -8.73 -14.98
CA LEU A 178 17.13 -7.49 -14.56
C LEU A 178 18.21 -6.43 -14.32
N ASP A 179 18.22 -5.40 -15.15
CA ASP A 179 19.28 -4.39 -15.15
C ASP A 179 19.07 -3.30 -14.08
N GLN A 180 20.07 -2.44 -13.95
CA GLN A 180 20.05 -1.30 -13.01
C GLN A 180 18.83 -0.39 -13.24
N ARG A 181 18.39 -0.24 -14.50
CA ARG A 181 17.21 0.57 -14.82
C ARG A 181 15.94 -0.05 -14.24
N ALA A 182 15.79 -1.37 -14.28
CA ALA A 182 14.67 -2.06 -13.66
C ALA A 182 14.70 -1.90 -12.13
N ALA A 183 15.88 -1.95 -11.52
CA ALA A 183 16.06 -1.73 -10.09
C ALA A 183 15.69 -0.30 -9.67
N ASP A 184 16.15 0.71 -10.42
CA ASP A 184 15.79 2.12 -10.20
C ASP A 184 14.28 2.35 -10.32
N GLU A 185 13.63 1.73 -11.32
CA GLU A 185 12.19 1.76 -11.49
C GLU A 185 11.46 1.09 -10.31
N ALA A 186 12.00 -0.02 -9.81
CA ALA A 186 11.46 -0.73 -8.64
C ALA A 186 11.47 0.16 -7.39
N MET A 187 12.59 0.84 -7.14
CA MET A 187 12.74 1.77 -6.02
C MET A 187 11.82 2.98 -6.17
N SER A 188 11.70 3.54 -7.38
CA SER A 188 10.75 4.62 -7.68
C SER A 188 9.30 4.21 -7.39
N LEU A 189 8.91 3.01 -7.79
CA LEU A 189 7.58 2.47 -7.49
C LEU A 189 7.38 2.24 -5.99
N LEU A 190 8.39 1.73 -5.28
CA LEU A 190 8.31 1.53 -3.83
C LEU A 190 8.05 2.84 -3.08
N ASP A 191 8.77 3.91 -3.42
CA ASP A 191 8.58 5.23 -2.81
C ASP A 191 7.19 5.82 -3.13
N GLN A 192 6.70 5.63 -4.36
CA GLN A 192 5.35 6.08 -4.76
C GLN A 192 4.25 5.27 -4.07
N ALA A 193 4.44 3.97 -3.89
CA ALA A 193 3.46 3.09 -3.27
C ALA A 193 3.15 3.51 -1.85
N TYR A 194 4.14 3.83 -1.00
CA TYR A 194 3.85 4.28 0.35
C TYR A 194 2.88 5.45 0.41
N ARG A 195 3.04 6.45 -0.49
CA ARG A 195 2.16 7.61 -0.53
C ARG A 195 0.78 7.27 -1.09
N LEU A 196 0.73 6.56 -2.21
CA LEU A 196 -0.52 6.13 -2.83
C LEU A 196 -1.36 5.30 -1.84
N PHE A 197 -0.72 4.42 -1.09
CA PHE A 197 -1.39 3.52 -0.18
C PHE A 197 -1.90 4.22 1.08
N VAL A 198 -1.19 5.23 1.58
CA VAL A 198 -1.70 6.08 2.66
C VAL A 198 -2.94 6.84 2.20
N LEU A 199 -2.92 7.37 0.97
CA LEU A 199 -4.09 8.03 0.38
C LEU A 199 -5.27 7.06 0.24
N MET A 200 -5.03 5.86 -0.30
CA MET A 200 -6.05 4.82 -0.44
C MET A 200 -6.59 4.35 0.92
N ASN A 201 -5.73 4.12 1.91
CA ASN A 201 -6.15 3.76 3.26
C ASN A 201 -7.04 4.86 3.85
N ASN A 202 -6.62 6.12 3.77
CA ASN A 202 -7.40 7.22 4.33
C ASN A 202 -8.77 7.36 3.62
N ARG A 203 -8.83 7.12 2.31
CA ARG A 203 -10.09 7.13 1.53
C ARG A 203 -11.00 5.94 1.82
N PHE A 204 -10.48 4.72 1.79
CA PHE A 204 -11.32 3.50 1.78
C PHE A 204 -11.40 2.79 3.13
N VAL A 205 -10.45 3.01 4.03
CA VAL A 205 -10.44 2.45 5.38
C VAL A 205 -10.96 3.49 6.37
N ALA A 206 -10.41 4.70 6.33
CA ALA A 206 -10.72 5.70 7.35
C ALA A 206 -12.01 6.48 7.09
N ASP A 207 -12.19 7.01 5.87
CA ASP A 207 -13.42 7.73 5.48
C ASP A 207 -14.59 6.78 5.16
N GLY A 208 -14.29 5.57 4.67
CA GLY A 208 -15.29 4.58 4.23
C GLY A 208 -16.17 4.01 5.35
N MET A 209 -15.82 4.25 6.62
CA MET A 209 -16.49 3.74 7.82
C MET A 209 -17.87 4.38 8.12
N HIS A 210 -18.48 5.10 7.18
CA HIS A 210 -19.76 5.80 7.40
C HIS A 210 -20.98 5.10 6.78
N GLY A 211 -20.86 3.81 6.45
CA GLY A 211 -21.94 2.99 5.94
C GLY A 211 -22.83 2.36 7.02
N GLU A 212 -23.33 3.10 8.02
CA GLU A 212 -24.51 2.76 8.85
C GLU A 212 -25.32 4.00 9.29
#